data_AF-A0A7S0SSM0-F1
#
_entry.id   AF-A0A7S0SSM0-F1
#
_cell.length_a   1.000
_cell.length_b   1.000
_cell.length_c   1.000
_cell.angle_alpha   90.00
_cell.angle_beta   90.00
_cell.angle_gamma   90.00
#
_symmetry.space_group_name_H-M   'P 1'
#
loop_
_entity.id
_entity.type
_entity.pdbx_description
1 polymer ?
#
loop_
_entity_poly.entity_id
_entity_poly.type
_entity_poly.pdbx_seq_one_letter_code
_entity_poly.pdbx_strand_id
1 'polypeptide(L)'
;GSRVAEHALSCVAARVGRNPPEALLEKLAAPLQAVSDAIAGAAVDAAYDPRVSPVARKFLSVLSGRECAPSAKAGNLASKLRGGTSAAGTFADSGDAPPERHQFKEMLSSFSDAALAALEAELWNLTEDSCGSAFLQALLTAHQGDAAALNWIIPGFLGCAPEEGTKEGELLASANEADIKQLCESRSGSHLFEAVLRAAPRNLLGEIFRRFFRGKMRGIAGHPTANFVLQALMGATRDGDHVNTALQELGPDFGSLIRERRAGVVAAILAACARVRAGERDAAKNLARGLTAKMAARKEGRSQLAPA
;
A
#
# COMPACT_ATOMS: atom_id res chain seq x y z
N GLY A 1 11.16 16.21 22.83
CA GLY A 1 9.84 15.59 23.07
C GLY A 1 9.67 14.35 22.23
N SER A 2 9.18 14.49 20.99
CA SER A 2 8.79 13.37 20.11
C SER A 2 9.81 12.23 20.00
N ARG A 3 11.08 12.53 19.66
CA ARG A 3 12.12 11.49 19.55
C ARG A 3 12.32 10.66 20.82
N VAL A 4 12.13 11.27 21.99
CA VAL A 4 12.23 10.57 23.27
C VAL A 4 11.04 9.62 23.43
N ALA A 5 9.84 10.07 23.07
CA ALA A 5 8.64 9.22 23.06
C ALA A 5 8.78 8.05 22.07
N GLU A 6 9.23 8.29 20.84
CA GLU A 6 9.50 7.23 19.85
C GLU A 6 10.53 6.21 20.37
N HIS A 7 11.59 6.68 21.01
CA HIS A 7 12.61 5.82 21.60
C HIS A 7 12.04 4.99 22.77
N ALA A 8 11.25 5.61 23.65
CA ALA A 8 10.59 4.91 24.75
C ALA A 8 9.65 3.80 24.23
N LEU A 9 8.81 4.11 23.23
CA LEU A 9 7.94 3.13 22.59
C LEU A 9 8.73 2.01 21.90
N SER A 10 9.88 2.33 21.30
CA SER A 10 10.78 1.33 20.72
C SER A 10 11.33 0.37 21.79
N CYS A 11 11.69 0.89 22.96
CA CYS A 11 12.13 0.09 24.09
C CYS A 11 11.00 -0.80 24.61
N VAL A 12 9.77 -0.29 24.72
CA VAL A 12 8.59 -1.08 25.09
C VAL A 12 8.37 -2.20 24.09
N ALA A 13 8.34 -1.89 22.79
CA ALA A 13 8.15 -2.90 21.74
C ALA A 13 9.24 -3.98 21.80
N ALA A 14 10.50 -3.61 22.06
CA ALA A 14 11.60 -4.57 22.18
C ALA A 14 11.46 -5.45 23.44
N ARG A 15 10.99 -4.87 24.54
CA ARG A 15 10.81 -5.58 25.82
C ARG A 15 9.63 -6.56 25.79
N VAL A 16 8.54 -6.20 25.12
CA VAL A 16 7.36 -7.05 24.93
C VAL A 16 7.74 -8.30 24.12
N GLY A 17 8.50 -8.14 23.02
CA GLY A 17 8.91 -9.27 22.19
C GLY A 17 7.72 -10.09 21.66
N ARG A 18 7.94 -11.37 21.31
CA ARG A 18 6.90 -12.23 20.72
C ARG A 18 5.99 -12.89 21.77
N ASN A 19 6.58 -13.37 22.86
CA ASN A 19 5.90 -14.10 23.93
C ASN A 19 6.21 -13.44 25.29
N PRO A 20 5.62 -12.27 25.58
CA PRO A 20 5.82 -11.56 26.84
C PRO A 20 5.22 -12.34 28.03
N PRO A 21 5.83 -12.27 29.23
CA PRO A 21 5.20 -12.74 30.46
C PRO A 21 3.95 -11.93 30.81
N GLU A 22 2.93 -12.57 31.38
CA GLU A 22 1.66 -11.93 31.78
C GLU A 22 1.88 -10.74 32.73
N ALA A 23 2.75 -10.90 33.73
CA ALA A 23 3.11 -9.83 34.65
C ALA A 23 3.74 -8.59 33.98
N LEU A 24 4.32 -8.72 32.77
CA LEU A 24 4.78 -7.57 31.98
C LEU A 24 3.60 -6.89 31.29
N LEU A 25 2.64 -7.66 30.77
CA LEU A 25 1.44 -7.12 30.11
C LEU A 25 0.58 -6.33 31.09
N GLU A 26 0.36 -6.86 32.29
CA GLU A 26 -0.37 -6.16 33.36
C GLU A 26 0.28 -4.83 33.73
N LYS A 27 1.62 -4.81 33.83
CA LYS A 27 2.38 -3.58 34.13
C LYS A 27 2.30 -2.55 33.02
N LEU A 28 2.18 -2.99 31.76
CA LEU A 28 2.13 -2.10 30.60
C LEU A 28 0.71 -1.67 30.26
N ALA A 29 -0.32 -2.38 30.72
CA ALA A 29 -1.72 -2.11 30.35
C ALA A 29 -2.14 -0.67 30.63
N ALA A 30 -2.04 -0.20 31.89
CA ALA A 30 -2.47 1.16 32.24
C ALA A 30 -1.62 2.27 31.56
N PRO A 31 -0.28 2.19 31.50
CA PRO A 31 0.52 3.16 30.75
C PRO A 31 0.19 3.19 29.25
N LEU A 32 0.03 2.04 28.61
CA LEU A 32 -0.31 1.98 27.18
C LEU A 32 -1.72 2.50 26.92
N GLN A 33 -2.68 2.23 27.81
CA GLN A 33 -4.02 2.80 27.71
C GLN A 33 -4.00 4.33 27.80
N ALA A 34 -3.24 4.90 28.76
CA ALA A 34 -3.12 6.35 28.88
C ALA A 34 -2.50 6.99 27.62
N VAL A 35 -1.52 6.33 27.00
CA VAL A 35 -0.95 6.78 25.71
C VAL A 35 -1.98 6.66 24.58
N SER A 36 -2.75 5.56 24.55
CA SER A 36 -3.83 5.35 23.59
C SER A 36 -4.85 6.47 23.66
N ASP A 37 -5.37 6.77 24.85
CA ASP A 37 -6.40 7.78 25.07
C ASP A 37 -5.89 9.18 24.70
N ALA A 38 -4.64 9.49 25.04
CA ALA A 38 -4.02 10.78 24.72
C ALA A 38 -3.85 10.98 23.21
N ILE A 39 -3.41 9.95 22.47
CA ILE A 39 -3.23 10.03 21.02
C ILE A 39 -4.60 10.05 20.32
N ALA A 40 -5.53 9.18 20.71
CA ALA A 40 -6.86 9.12 20.11
C ALA A 40 -7.67 10.40 20.36
N GLY A 41 -7.59 10.97 21.57
CA GLY A 41 -8.22 12.24 21.91
C GLY A 41 -7.66 13.44 21.15
N ALA A 42 -6.48 13.31 20.56
CA ALA A 42 -5.85 14.32 19.70
C ALA A 42 -5.55 13.78 18.30
N ALA A 43 -6.38 12.86 17.77
CA ALA A 43 -6.07 12.10 16.56
C ALA A 43 -5.84 12.98 15.32
N VAL A 44 -6.61 14.06 15.15
CA VAL A 44 -6.45 15.01 14.03
C VAL A 44 -5.07 15.66 14.09
N ASP A 45 -4.71 16.25 15.24
CA ASP A 45 -3.38 16.86 15.44
C ASP A 45 -2.26 15.81 15.31
N ALA A 46 -2.49 14.61 15.84
CA ALA A 46 -1.54 13.52 15.75
C ALA A 46 -1.30 13.05 14.31
N ALA A 47 -2.30 13.13 13.44
CA ALA A 47 -2.17 12.75 12.04
C ALA A 47 -1.40 13.81 11.24
N TYR A 48 -1.69 15.10 11.44
CA TYR A 48 -1.07 16.20 10.68
C TYR A 48 0.27 16.67 11.24
N ASP A 49 0.52 16.59 12.55
CA ASP A 49 1.74 17.14 13.14
C ASP A 49 2.96 16.24 12.86
N PRO A 50 4.02 16.76 12.20
CA PRO A 50 5.18 15.99 11.79
C PRO A 50 6.06 15.49 12.96
N ARG A 51 5.82 15.95 14.19
CA ARG A 51 6.47 15.51 15.41
C ARG A 51 5.61 14.49 16.16
N VAL A 52 4.27 14.59 16.09
CA VAL A 52 3.35 13.69 16.80
C VAL A 52 3.05 12.43 15.98
N SER A 53 2.82 12.54 14.67
CA SER A 53 2.54 11.40 13.80
C SER A 53 3.58 10.28 13.88
N PRO A 54 4.90 10.54 13.90
CA PRO A 54 5.89 9.48 14.12
C PRO A 54 5.69 8.73 15.44
N VAL A 55 5.32 9.44 16.52
CA VAL A 55 5.01 8.83 17.83
C VAL A 55 3.77 7.96 17.73
N ALA A 56 2.70 8.45 17.12
CA ALA A 56 1.44 7.72 16.95
C ALA A 56 1.62 6.45 16.09
N ARG A 57 2.40 6.54 15.00
CA ARG A 57 2.76 5.38 14.18
C ARG A 57 3.65 4.40 14.93
N LYS A 58 4.54 4.87 15.80
CA LYS A 58 5.34 4.00 16.66
C LYS A 58 4.50 3.32 17.73
N PHE A 59 3.48 4.00 18.24
CA PHE A 59 2.51 3.42 19.16
C PHE A 59 1.69 2.32 18.48
N LEU A 60 1.19 2.54 17.26
CA LEU A 60 0.59 1.48 16.44
C LEU A 60 1.52 0.28 16.23
N SER A 61 2.83 0.52 16.13
CA SER A 61 3.82 -0.57 16.03
C SER A 61 3.91 -1.40 17.31
N VAL A 62 3.77 -0.76 18.48
CA VAL A 62 3.67 -1.46 19.78
C VAL A 62 2.41 -2.30 19.84
N LEU A 63 1.26 -1.72 19.49
CA LEU A 63 -0.05 -2.39 19.60
C LEU A 63 -0.19 -3.57 18.62
N SER A 64 0.24 -3.40 17.38
CA SER A 64 0.12 -4.42 16.32
C SER A 64 1.20 -5.49 16.39
N GLY A 65 2.32 -5.22 17.05
CA GLY A 65 3.51 -6.07 17.00
C GLY A 65 4.21 -6.06 15.62
N ARG A 66 3.94 -5.04 14.79
CA ARG A 66 4.52 -4.83 13.44
C ARG A 66 5.26 -3.51 13.38
N GLU A 67 6.15 -3.31 12.41
CA GLU A 67 6.72 -1.97 12.18
C GLU A 67 5.78 -1.17 11.26
N CYS A 68 5.07 -0.20 11.84
CA CYS A 68 4.11 0.66 11.11
C CYS A 68 4.73 1.97 10.62
N ALA A 69 6.05 2.15 10.75
CA ALA A 69 6.73 3.25 10.10
C ALA A 69 6.77 3.01 8.58
N PRO A 70 6.50 4.04 7.74
CA PRO A 70 6.65 3.93 6.31
C PRO A 70 8.10 3.54 6.03
N SER A 71 8.27 2.43 5.31
CA SER A 71 9.59 1.94 4.96
C SER A 71 10.28 2.98 4.10
N ALA A 72 11.32 3.62 4.66
CA ALA A 72 12.23 4.49 3.90
C ALA A 72 12.97 3.71 2.77
N LYS A 73 12.77 2.39 2.71
CA LYS A 73 13.38 1.46 1.76
C LYS A 73 12.37 0.89 0.77
N ALA A 74 11.49 1.72 0.20
CA ALA A 74 10.98 1.43 -1.14
C ALA A 74 12.15 1.58 -2.11
N GLY A 75 13.05 0.60 -2.10
CA GLY A 75 14.32 0.72 -2.79
C GLY A 75 14.10 0.84 -4.30
N ASN A 76 15.10 1.39 -4.98
CA ASN A 76 15.07 1.58 -6.43
C ASN A 76 14.82 0.24 -7.17
N LEU A 77 14.49 0.31 -8.46
CA LEU A 77 14.22 -0.91 -9.25
C LEU A 77 15.36 -1.95 -9.13
N ALA A 78 16.62 -1.48 -9.04
CA ALA A 78 17.77 -2.36 -8.85
C ALA A 78 17.77 -3.10 -7.51
N SER A 79 17.31 -2.49 -6.41
CA SER A 79 17.12 -3.21 -5.15
C SER A 79 15.90 -4.14 -5.20
N LYS A 80 14.82 -3.77 -5.93
CA LYS A 80 13.63 -4.63 -6.06
C LYS A 80 13.93 -5.92 -6.83
N LEU A 81 14.83 -5.82 -7.80
CA LEU A 81 15.35 -6.95 -8.59
C LEU A 81 16.45 -7.74 -7.88
N ARG A 82 16.93 -7.28 -6.72
CA ARG A 82 17.96 -7.98 -5.94
C ARG A 82 17.31 -9.18 -5.24
N GLY A 83 17.64 -10.40 -5.67
CA GLY A 83 17.02 -11.63 -5.15
C GLY A 83 17.31 -12.92 -5.92
N GLY A 84 18.01 -12.84 -7.05
CA GLY A 84 18.36 -14.01 -7.86
C GLY A 84 17.20 -14.57 -8.68
N THR A 85 17.52 -15.38 -9.69
CA THR A 85 16.63 -15.89 -10.75
C THR A 85 15.55 -16.88 -10.29
N SER A 86 15.33 -17.05 -8.99
CA SER A 86 14.54 -18.16 -8.42
C SER A 86 13.43 -17.71 -7.46
N ALA A 87 13.37 -16.42 -7.11
CA ALA A 87 12.28 -15.85 -6.33
C ALA A 87 11.75 -14.60 -7.03
N ALA A 88 10.47 -14.26 -6.85
CA ALA A 88 9.82 -13.07 -7.40
C ALA A 88 10.40 -11.71 -6.92
N GLY A 89 11.64 -11.69 -6.43
CA GLY A 89 12.32 -10.54 -5.85
C GLY A 89 11.59 -9.98 -4.63
N THR A 90 11.94 -8.75 -4.24
CA THR A 90 11.24 -8.01 -3.19
C THR A 90 9.95 -7.36 -3.72
N PHE A 91 9.44 -7.79 -4.88
CA PHE A 91 8.12 -7.37 -5.37
C PHE A 91 6.99 -8.13 -4.67
N ALA A 92 7.29 -9.24 -4.01
CA ALA A 92 6.31 -9.95 -3.19
C ALA A 92 6.15 -9.24 -1.85
N ASP A 93 5.00 -8.61 -1.63
CA ASP A 93 4.63 -8.12 -0.30
C ASP A 93 4.07 -9.28 0.52
N SER A 94 4.65 -9.52 1.69
CA SER A 94 4.20 -10.51 2.66
C SER A 94 3.06 -9.94 3.51
N GLY A 95 1.95 -9.52 2.87
CA GLY A 95 0.78 -8.93 3.55
C GLY A 95 0.17 -9.82 4.63
N ASP A 96 0.36 -11.15 4.52
CA ASP A 96 -0.15 -12.15 5.47
C ASP A 96 0.91 -12.63 6.48
N ALA A 97 2.10 -12.01 6.53
CA ALA A 97 3.10 -12.40 7.52
C ALA A 97 2.54 -12.18 8.94
N PRO A 98 2.69 -13.13 9.87
CA PRO A 98 2.23 -12.94 11.24
C PRO A 98 3.00 -11.79 11.91
N PRO A 99 2.42 -11.14 12.93
CA PRO A 99 3.14 -10.14 13.73
C PRO A 99 4.48 -10.69 14.25
N GLU A 100 5.51 -9.84 14.21
CA GLU A 100 6.84 -10.19 14.70
C GLU A 100 6.87 -10.27 16.24
N ARG A 101 5.92 -9.58 16.88
CA ARG A 101 5.82 -9.37 18.32
C ARG A 101 4.39 -9.60 18.80
N HIS A 102 4.19 -9.60 20.11
CA HIS A 102 2.86 -9.69 20.72
C HIS A 102 1.94 -8.56 20.23
N GLN A 103 0.68 -8.90 20.05
CA GLN A 103 -0.35 -7.99 19.57
C GLN A 103 -1.36 -7.70 20.68
N PHE A 104 -1.49 -6.43 21.04
CA PHE A 104 -2.48 -5.93 21.99
C PHE A 104 -3.82 -5.73 21.28
N LYS A 105 -4.48 -6.83 20.89
CA LYS A 105 -5.64 -6.82 19.97
C LYS A 105 -6.77 -5.87 20.40
N GLU A 106 -7.22 -5.97 21.64
CA GLU A 106 -8.34 -5.16 22.16
C GLU A 106 -8.00 -3.66 22.22
N MET A 107 -6.77 -3.33 22.62
CA MET A 107 -6.31 -1.94 22.64
C MET A 107 -6.10 -1.40 21.22
N LEU A 108 -5.64 -2.24 20.29
CA LEU A 108 -5.49 -1.86 18.87
C LEU A 108 -6.84 -1.54 18.23
N SER A 109 -7.86 -2.38 18.45
CA SER A 109 -9.21 -2.13 17.94
C SER A 109 -9.79 -0.86 18.56
N SER A 110 -9.77 -0.75 19.90
CA SER A 110 -10.29 0.43 20.60
C SER A 110 -9.59 1.74 20.17
N PHE A 111 -8.26 1.72 20.04
CA PHE A 111 -7.51 2.87 19.54
C PHE A 111 -7.92 3.24 18.12
N SER A 112 -8.04 2.25 17.25
CA SER A 112 -8.34 2.48 15.83
C SER A 112 -9.76 3.00 15.64
N ASP A 113 -10.74 2.47 16.36
CA ASP A 113 -12.12 2.94 16.33
C ASP A 113 -12.21 4.40 16.78
N ALA A 114 -11.59 4.74 17.91
CA ALA A 114 -11.57 6.10 18.44
C ALA A 114 -10.84 7.08 17.50
N ALA A 115 -9.67 6.69 16.99
CA ALA A 115 -8.91 7.53 16.06
C ALA A 115 -9.64 7.72 14.74
N LEU A 116 -10.22 6.67 14.15
CA LEU A 116 -10.92 6.75 12.87
C LEU A 116 -12.22 7.55 12.98
N ALA A 117 -12.97 7.41 14.07
CA ALA A 117 -14.13 8.26 14.34
C ALA A 117 -13.75 9.75 14.44
N ALA A 118 -12.64 10.07 15.09
CA ALA A 118 -12.15 11.45 15.18
C ALA A 118 -11.62 12.00 13.83
N LEU A 119 -11.15 11.12 12.94
CA LEU A 119 -10.59 11.49 11.64
C LEU A 119 -11.61 11.51 10.49
N GLU A 120 -12.83 11.01 10.69
CA GLU A 120 -13.82 10.79 9.63
C GLU A 120 -14.01 12.01 8.71
N ALA A 121 -14.19 13.20 9.30
CA ALA A 121 -14.37 14.45 8.55
C ALA A 121 -13.11 14.92 7.79
N GLU A 122 -11.93 14.43 8.17
CA GLU A 122 -10.63 14.83 7.63
C GLU A 122 -10.02 13.79 6.67
N LEU A 123 -10.64 12.62 6.52
CA LEU A 123 -10.05 11.48 5.79
C LEU A 123 -9.54 11.85 4.40
N TRP A 124 -10.31 12.63 3.63
CA TRP A 124 -9.90 13.02 2.28
C TRP A 124 -8.75 14.04 2.28
N ASN A 125 -8.76 15.01 3.20
CA ASN A 125 -7.69 15.99 3.38
C ASN A 125 -6.37 15.30 3.77
N LEU A 126 -6.45 14.28 4.63
CA LEU A 126 -5.31 13.47 5.05
C LEU A 126 -4.67 12.71 3.89
N THR A 127 -5.42 12.37 2.83
CA THR A 127 -4.84 11.69 1.65
C THR A 127 -3.90 12.60 0.86
N GLU A 128 -4.07 13.92 0.93
CA GLU A 128 -3.22 14.90 0.25
C GLU A 128 -2.03 15.34 1.14
N ASP A 129 -2.17 15.22 2.46
CA ASP A 129 -1.08 15.49 3.40
C ASP A 129 -0.11 14.30 3.55
N SER A 130 1.19 14.59 3.55
CA SER A 130 2.23 13.56 3.64
C SER A 130 2.28 12.88 5.01
N CYS A 131 1.95 13.61 6.07
CA CYS A 131 1.97 13.13 7.45
C CYS A 131 0.70 12.33 7.77
N GLY A 132 -0.45 12.85 7.34
CA GLY A 132 -1.75 12.21 7.38
C GLY A 132 -1.77 10.90 6.61
N SER A 133 -1.35 10.91 5.34
CA SER A 133 -1.24 9.68 4.53
C SER A 133 -0.34 8.64 5.19
N ALA A 134 0.79 9.05 5.78
CA ALA A 134 1.65 8.11 6.51
C ALA A 134 0.97 7.52 7.75
N PHE A 135 0.15 8.29 8.46
CA PHE A 135 -0.63 7.81 9.60
C PHE A 135 -1.70 6.80 9.17
N LEU A 136 -2.44 7.06 8.09
CA LEU A 136 -3.41 6.13 7.53
C LEU A 136 -2.75 4.84 7.02
N GLN A 137 -1.57 4.92 6.40
CA GLN A 137 -0.78 3.75 6.02
C GLN A 137 -0.36 2.90 7.24
N ALA A 138 -0.08 3.54 8.37
CA ALA A 138 0.28 2.85 9.60
C ALA A 138 -0.91 2.09 10.22
N LEU A 139 -2.12 2.64 10.13
CA LEU A 139 -3.36 1.96 10.54
C LEU A 139 -3.58 0.69 9.69
N LEU A 140 -3.47 0.80 8.36
CA LEU A 140 -3.57 -0.36 7.47
C LEU A 140 -2.52 -1.43 7.78
N THR A 141 -1.28 -1.01 8.06
CA THR A 141 -0.19 -1.92 8.41
C THR A 141 -0.45 -2.62 9.75
N ALA A 142 -0.98 -1.89 10.74
CA ALA A 142 -1.29 -2.41 12.06
C ALA A 142 -2.34 -3.53 12.02
N HIS A 143 -3.30 -3.43 11.10
CA HIS A 143 -4.40 -4.38 10.91
C HIS A 143 -4.13 -5.47 9.85
N GLN A 144 -2.91 -5.58 9.33
CA GLN A 144 -2.58 -6.66 8.39
C GLN A 144 -2.89 -8.05 8.94
N GLY A 145 -3.65 -8.83 8.17
CA GLY A 145 -4.13 -10.16 8.55
C GLY A 145 -5.47 -10.16 9.31
N ASP A 146 -6.00 -8.99 9.69
CA ASP A 146 -7.33 -8.85 10.27
C ASP A 146 -8.34 -8.47 9.18
N ALA A 147 -8.91 -9.48 8.53
CA ALA A 147 -9.85 -9.27 7.44
C ALA A 147 -11.13 -8.54 7.88
N ALA A 148 -11.58 -8.73 9.13
CA ALA A 148 -12.78 -8.07 9.64
C ALA A 148 -12.54 -6.55 9.77
N ALA A 149 -11.44 -6.15 10.43
CA ALA A 149 -11.08 -4.75 10.54
C ALA A 149 -10.83 -4.11 9.16
N LEU A 150 -10.09 -4.79 8.29
CA LEU A 150 -9.72 -4.25 6.96
C LEU A 150 -10.91 -4.13 6.00
N ASN A 151 -11.91 -5.01 6.10
CA ASN A 151 -13.17 -4.90 5.35
C ASN A 151 -14.03 -3.70 5.77
N TRP A 152 -13.72 -3.05 6.90
CA TRP A 152 -14.35 -1.80 7.32
C TRP A 152 -13.46 -0.58 7.04
N ILE A 153 -12.17 -0.63 7.42
CA ILE A 153 -11.22 0.48 7.27
C ILE A 153 -11.00 0.88 5.81
N ILE A 154 -10.78 -0.11 4.92
CA ILE A 154 -10.44 0.16 3.53
C ILE A 154 -11.59 0.84 2.78
N PRO A 155 -12.85 0.34 2.84
CA PRO A 155 -13.98 1.07 2.26
C PRO A 155 -14.07 2.52 2.75
N GLY A 156 -13.92 2.77 4.05
CA GLY A 156 -13.92 4.13 4.60
C GLY A 156 -12.86 5.03 3.96
N PHE A 157 -11.63 4.52 3.80
CA PHE A 157 -10.54 5.26 3.13
C PHE A 157 -10.77 5.49 1.64
N LEU A 158 -11.62 4.66 1.01
CA LEU A 158 -12.01 4.78 -0.38
C LEU A 158 -13.37 5.49 -0.55
N GLY A 159 -13.83 6.21 0.49
CA GLY A 159 -15.05 7.03 0.45
C GLY A 159 -16.36 6.23 0.48
N CYS A 160 -16.31 4.99 0.98
CA CYS A 160 -17.45 4.10 1.08
C CYS A 160 -17.83 3.84 2.55
N ALA A 161 -19.13 3.81 2.83
CA ALA A 161 -19.69 3.37 4.10
C ALA A 161 -20.66 2.21 3.85
N PRO A 162 -20.16 0.98 3.61
CA PRO A 162 -21.03 -0.18 3.39
C PRO A 162 -21.81 -0.51 4.68
N GLU A 163 -23.07 -0.91 4.53
CA GLU A 163 -23.90 -1.33 5.67
C GLU A 163 -23.35 -2.63 6.29
N GLU A 164 -23.64 -2.83 7.58
CA GLU A 164 -23.28 -4.07 8.26
C GLU A 164 -23.93 -5.28 7.56
N GLY A 165 -23.12 -6.31 7.27
CA GLY A 165 -23.57 -7.48 6.52
C GLY A 165 -23.52 -7.33 4.99
N THR A 166 -22.97 -6.23 4.46
CA THR A 166 -22.66 -6.12 3.03
C THR A 166 -21.79 -7.29 2.58
N LYS A 167 -22.16 -7.90 1.44
CA LYS A 167 -21.47 -9.07 0.92
C LYS A 167 -20.05 -8.73 0.47
N GLU A 168 -19.14 -9.67 0.66
CA GLU A 168 -17.80 -9.57 0.09
C GLU A 168 -17.86 -9.40 -1.44
N GLY A 169 -17.11 -8.44 -1.97
CA GLY A 169 -17.12 -8.09 -3.40
C GLY A 169 -18.08 -6.96 -3.79
N GLU A 170 -18.86 -6.45 -2.84
CA GLU A 170 -19.75 -5.29 -2.97
C GLU A 170 -19.42 -4.15 -1.98
N LEU A 171 -18.32 -4.26 -1.23
CA LEU A 171 -17.94 -3.30 -0.18
C LEU A 171 -17.57 -1.93 -0.73
N LEU A 172 -17.14 -1.88 -2.00
CA LEU A 172 -16.75 -0.65 -2.69
C LEU A 172 -17.80 -0.25 -3.72
N ALA A 173 -19.05 -0.71 -3.57
CA ALA A 173 -20.11 -0.47 -4.54
C ALA A 173 -20.34 1.01 -4.87
N SER A 174 -20.30 1.86 -3.84
CA SER A 174 -20.52 3.31 -3.89
C SER A 174 -19.28 4.14 -4.17
N ALA A 175 -18.09 3.51 -4.31
CA ALA A 175 -16.85 4.24 -4.58
C ALA A 175 -16.93 5.03 -5.88
N ASN A 176 -16.56 6.31 -5.82
CA ASN A 176 -16.52 7.19 -6.98
C ASN A 176 -15.21 6.99 -7.76
N GLU A 177 -15.30 6.61 -9.04
CA GLU A 177 -14.11 6.33 -9.86
C GLU A 177 -13.20 7.56 -10.05
N ALA A 178 -13.74 8.78 -10.06
CA ALA A 178 -12.95 10.00 -10.18
C ALA A 178 -12.10 10.25 -8.93
N ASP A 179 -12.69 10.02 -7.76
CA ASP A 179 -12.01 10.17 -6.47
C ASP A 179 -10.89 9.13 -6.34
N ILE A 180 -11.15 7.87 -6.73
CA ILE A 180 -10.12 6.83 -6.75
C ILE A 180 -9.01 7.15 -7.75
N LYS A 181 -9.35 7.70 -8.92
CA LYS A 181 -8.36 8.15 -9.89
C LYS A 181 -7.48 9.27 -9.32
N GLN A 182 -8.08 10.26 -8.65
CA GLN A 182 -7.34 11.33 -7.98
C GLN A 182 -6.39 10.76 -6.92
N LEU A 183 -6.88 9.84 -6.08
CA LEU A 183 -6.07 9.15 -5.08
C LEU A 183 -4.88 8.43 -5.71
N CYS A 184 -5.08 7.72 -6.83
CA CYS A 184 -4.01 7.03 -7.57
C CYS A 184 -2.94 7.98 -8.10
N GLU A 185 -3.31 9.21 -8.43
CA GLU A 185 -2.45 10.17 -9.13
C GLU A 185 -1.80 11.19 -8.17
N SER A 186 -2.32 11.32 -6.95
CA SER A 186 -1.79 12.19 -5.88
C SER A 186 -0.43 11.71 -5.36
N ARG A 187 0.44 12.67 -4.99
CA ARG A 187 1.76 12.40 -4.39
C ARG A 187 1.63 11.64 -3.06
N SER A 188 0.71 12.06 -2.20
CA SER A 188 0.50 11.45 -0.87
C SER A 188 -0.53 10.32 -0.95
N GLY A 189 -1.59 10.50 -1.75
CA GLY A 189 -2.68 9.55 -1.89
C GLY A 189 -2.27 8.24 -2.55
N SER A 190 -1.34 8.29 -3.51
CA SER A 190 -0.86 7.08 -4.19
C SER A 190 -0.15 6.13 -3.22
N HIS A 191 0.63 6.64 -2.28
CA HIS A 191 1.28 5.84 -1.24
C HIS A 191 0.29 5.22 -0.27
N LEU A 192 -0.79 5.95 0.07
CA LEU A 192 -1.91 5.37 0.82
C LEU A 192 -2.55 4.24 0.02
N PHE A 193 -2.82 4.43 -1.27
CA PHE A 193 -3.47 3.40 -2.07
C PHE A 193 -2.55 2.18 -2.31
N GLU A 194 -1.24 2.38 -2.43
CA GLU A 194 -0.26 1.28 -2.37
C GLU A 194 -0.35 0.49 -1.06
N ALA A 195 -0.58 1.14 0.09
CA ALA A 195 -0.77 0.45 1.36
C ALA A 195 -2.11 -0.26 1.47
N VAL A 196 -3.18 0.32 0.93
CA VAL A 196 -4.50 -0.32 0.80
C VAL A 196 -4.35 -1.62 0.02
N LEU A 197 -3.69 -1.61 -1.13
CA LEU A 197 -3.48 -2.80 -1.96
C LEU A 197 -2.69 -3.89 -1.23
N ARG A 198 -1.70 -3.50 -0.41
CA ARG A 198 -0.88 -4.43 0.37
C ARG A 198 -1.63 -5.04 1.57
N ALA A 199 -2.57 -4.30 2.14
CA ALA A 199 -3.34 -4.73 3.31
C ALA A 199 -4.65 -5.45 2.93
N ALA A 200 -5.22 -5.15 1.76
CA ALA A 200 -6.55 -5.63 1.37
C ALA A 200 -6.68 -7.16 1.44
N PRO A 201 -7.72 -7.69 2.13
CA PRO A 201 -8.09 -9.10 2.06
C PRO A 201 -8.35 -9.53 0.62
N ARG A 202 -8.16 -10.82 0.31
CA ARG A 202 -8.21 -11.34 -1.07
C ARG A 202 -9.46 -10.91 -1.84
N ASN A 203 -10.63 -11.02 -1.24
CA ASN A 203 -11.90 -10.70 -1.91
C ASN A 203 -12.04 -9.19 -2.18
N LEU A 204 -11.62 -8.36 -1.22
CA LEU A 204 -11.60 -6.91 -1.38
C LEU A 204 -10.57 -6.46 -2.42
N LEU A 205 -9.39 -7.09 -2.47
CA LEU A 205 -8.39 -6.85 -3.51
C LEU A 205 -8.93 -7.21 -4.91
N GLY A 206 -9.71 -8.29 -5.01
CA GLY A 206 -10.40 -8.68 -6.24
C GLY A 206 -11.44 -7.64 -6.68
N GLU A 207 -12.19 -7.07 -5.73
CA GLU A 207 -13.13 -5.98 -6.02
C GLU A 207 -12.40 -4.72 -6.50
N ILE A 208 -11.33 -4.31 -5.81
CA ILE A 208 -10.47 -3.18 -6.21
C ILE A 208 -9.94 -3.39 -7.63
N PHE A 209 -9.43 -4.58 -7.93
CA PHE A 209 -8.92 -4.94 -9.26
C PHE A 209 -9.99 -4.75 -10.34
N ARG A 210 -11.17 -5.36 -10.13
CA ARG A 210 -12.28 -5.36 -11.09
C ARG A 210 -12.81 -3.95 -11.36
N ARG A 211 -12.94 -3.11 -10.32
CA ARG A 211 -13.52 -1.76 -10.42
C ARG A 211 -12.53 -0.74 -10.97
N PHE A 212 -11.30 -0.74 -10.48
CA PHE A 212 -10.39 0.39 -10.67
C PHE A 212 -9.21 0.13 -11.60
N PHE A 213 -8.86 -1.14 -11.87
CA PHE A 213 -7.70 -1.47 -12.70
C PHE A 213 -8.05 -2.11 -14.03
N ARG A 214 -8.98 -3.07 -14.03
CA ARG A 214 -9.37 -3.79 -15.26
C ARG A 214 -9.86 -2.83 -16.34
N GLY A 215 -9.30 -2.94 -17.54
CA GLY A 215 -9.57 -2.10 -18.70
C GLY A 215 -8.91 -0.71 -18.65
N LYS A 216 -8.17 -0.39 -17.57
CA LYS A 216 -7.61 0.96 -17.30
C LYS A 216 -6.09 0.93 -17.17
N MET A 217 -5.44 -0.25 -17.24
CA MET A 217 -4.05 -0.40 -16.80
C MET A 217 -3.04 0.37 -17.64
N ARG A 218 -3.27 0.56 -18.94
CA ARG A 218 -2.31 1.31 -19.80
C ARG A 218 -2.20 2.78 -19.38
N GLY A 219 -3.33 3.41 -19.06
CA GLY A 219 -3.36 4.78 -18.53
C GLY A 219 -2.64 4.87 -17.19
N ILE A 220 -2.93 3.95 -16.28
CA ILE A 220 -2.29 3.87 -14.95
C ILE A 220 -0.77 3.66 -15.08
N ALA A 221 -0.35 2.73 -15.95
CA ALA A 221 1.06 2.40 -16.16
C ALA A 221 1.88 3.55 -16.75
N GLY A 222 1.28 4.40 -17.59
CA GLY A 222 1.93 5.57 -18.18
C GLY A 222 2.11 6.73 -17.19
N HIS A 223 1.17 6.88 -16.24
CA HIS A 223 1.15 8.01 -15.30
C HIS A 223 2.40 8.06 -14.40
N PRO A 224 3.05 9.22 -14.19
CA PRO A 224 4.26 9.35 -13.37
C PRO A 224 4.11 8.89 -11.92
N THR A 225 2.89 8.96 -11.36
CA THR A 225 2.59 8.55 -9.99
C THR A 225 1.86 7.20 -9.93
N ALA A 226 0.82 7.02 -10.73
CA ALA A 226 -0.11 5.89 -10.59
C ALA A 226 0.53 4.56 -11.03
N ASN A 227 1.62 4.60 -11.80
CA ASN A 227 2.39 3.41 -12.15
C ASN A 227 2.94 2.67 -10.91
N PHE A 228 3.18 3.36 -9.79
CA PHE A 228 3.62 2.72 -8.54
C PHE A 228 2.46 1.97 -7.86
N VAL A 229 1.26 2.53 -7.89
CA VAL A 229 0.04 1.86 -7.45
C VAL A 229 -0.18 0.55 -8.22
N LEU A 230 -0.01 0.56 -9.54
CA LEU A 230 -0.08 -0.68 -10.34
C LEU A 230 1.02 -1.69 -9.97
N GLN A 231 2.24 -1.23 -9.68
CA GLN A 231 3.30 -2.12 -9.19
C GLN A 231 2.93 -2.74 -7.84
N ALA A 232 2.31 -1.98 -6.92
CA ALA A 232 1.84 -2.47 -5.63
C ALA A 232 0.71 -3.50 -5.80
N LEU A 233 -0.25 -3.26 -6.70
CA LEU A 233 -1.29 -4.24 -7.03
C LEU A 233 -0.66 -5.55 -7.54
N MET A 234 0.30 -5.44 -8.47
CA MET A 234 1.03 -6.61 -8.99
C MET A 234 1.92 -7.26 -7.93
N GLY A 235 2.34 -6.57 -6.87
CA GLY A 235 3.07 -7.15 -5.74
C GLY A 235 2.18 -7.85 -4.72
N ALA A 236 0.99 -7.30 -4.48
CA ALA A 236 -0.01 -7.81 -3.56
C ALA A 236 -0.74 -9.03 -4.12
N THR A 237 -1.07 -9.03 -5.42
CA THR A 237 -1.92 -10.08 -6.01
C THR A 237 -1.34 -11.49 -5.83
N ARG A 238 -2.24 -12.43 -5.52
CA ARG A 238 -2.06 -13.88 -5.52
C ARG A 238 -2.98 -14.57 -6.52
N ASP A 239 -3.70 -13.79 -7.31
CA ASP A 239 -4.68 -14.28 -8.27
C ASP A 239 -4.08 -14.32 -9.69
N GLY A 240 -4.17 -15.48 -10.32
CA GLY A 240 -3.71 -15.70 -11.70
C GLY A 240 -4.50 -14.89 -12.72
N ASP A 241 -5.79 -14.64 -12.47
CA ASP A 241 -6.65 -13.89 -13.40
C ASP A 241 -6.26 -12.41 -13.45
N HIS A 242 -5.86 -11.84 -12.31
CA HIS A 242 -5.31 -10.49 -12.26
C HIS A 242 -4.06 -10.36 -13.14
N VAL A 243 -3.16 -11.35 -13.05
CA VAL A 243 -1.90 -11.36 -13.81
C VAL A 243 -2.14 -11.59 -15.30
N ASN A 244 -3.00 -12.55 -15.66
CA ASN A 244 -3.34 -12.83 -17.05
C ASN A 244 -4.01 -11.62 -17.72
N THR A 245 -4.91 -10.95 -17.02
CA THR A 245 -5.57 -9.72 -17.50
C THR A 245 -4.54 -8.60 -17.69
N ALA A 246 -3.63 -8.41 -16.72
CA ALA A 246 -2.57 -7.41 -16.86
C ALA A 246 -1.63 -7.69 -18.04
N LEU A 247 -1.32 -8.96 -18.32
CA LEU A 247 -0.56 -9.35 -19.51
C LEU A 247 -1.31 -9.10 -20.81
N GLN A 248 -2.63 -9.32 -20.84
CA GLN A 248 -3.45 -9.03 -22.00
C GLN A 248 -3.48 -7.52 -22.30
N GLU A 249 -3.64 -6.69 -21.27
CA GLU A 249 -3.72 -5.24 -21.41
C GLU A 249 -2.37 -4.58 -21.70
N LEU A 250 -1.29 -5.04 -21.05
CA LEU A 250 0.01 -4.35 -21.05
C LEU A 250 1.12 -5.08 -21.79
N GLY A 251 0.99 -6.39 -22.01
CA GLY A 251 2.01 -7.21 -22.67
C GLY A 251 2.48 -6.64 -24.02
N PRO A 252 1.56 -6.26 -24.93
CA PRO A 252 1.92 -5.61 -26.20
C PRO A 252 2.70 -4.29 -26.04
N ASP A 253 2.56 -3.63 -24.90
CA ASP A 253 3.14 -2.33 -24.57
C ASP A 253 4.45 -2.40 -23.76
N PHE A 254 5.00 -3.58 -23.48
CA PHE A 254 6.24 -3.68 -22.67
C PHE A 254 7.39 -2.84 -23.24
N GLY A 255 7.57 -2.81 -24.56
CA GLY A 255 8.59 -1.99 -25.21
C GLY A 255 8.33 -0.47 -25.14
N SER A 256 7.07 -0.02 -25.12
CA SER A 256 6.73 1.40 -24.94
C SER A 256 6.97 1.81 -23.48
N LEU A 257 6.48 1.02 -22.52
CA LEU A 257 6.68 1.25 -21.09
C LEU A 257 8.16 1.34 -20.69
N ILE A 258 9.02 0.45 -21.21
CA ILE A 258 10.47 0.52 -20.93
C ILE A 258 11.06 1.85 -21.43
N ARG A 259 10.70 2.29 -22.64
CA ARG A 259 11.17 3.56 -23.22
C ARG A 259 10.63 4.79 -22.48
N GLU A 260 9.41 4.70 -21.95
CA GLU A 260 8.76 5.72 -21.13
C GLU A 260 9.29 5.78 -19.68
N ARG A 261 10.37 5.04 -19.36
CA ARG A 261 10.91 4.90 -18.00
C ARG A 261 9.89 4.34 -17.00
N ARG A 262 9.09 3.37 -17.47
CA ARG A 262 8.11 2.59 -16.68
C ARG A 262 8.47 1.11 -16.59
N ALA A 263 9.76 0.78 -16.71
CA ALA A 263 10.26 -0.60 -16.60
C ALA A 263 9.90 -1.29 -15.26
N GLY A 264 9.63 -0.52 -14.19
CA GLY A 264 9.14 -1.05 -12.93
C GLY A 264 7.79 -1.76 -13.04
N VAL A 265 6.88 -1.28 -13.90
CA VAL A 265 5.59 -1.95 -14.18
C VAL A 265 5.83 -3.29 -14.83
N VAL A 266 6.68 -3.34 -15.86
CA VAL A 266 7.05 -4.59 -16.54
C VAL A 266 7.67 -5.57 -15.55
N ALA A 267 8.63 -5.12 -14.74
CA ALA A 267 9.25 -5.96 -13.72
C ALA A 267 8.24 -6.51 -12.69
N ALA A 268 7.30 -5.68 -12.23
CA ALA A 268 6.26 -6.11 -11.28
C ALA A 268 5.33 -7.17 -11.90
N ILE A 269 4.93 -7.02 -13.16
CA ILE A 269 4.12 -8.03 -13.86
C ILE A 269 4.90 -9.34 -14.01
N LEU A 270 6.17 -9.29 -14.43
CA LEU A 270 7.03 -10.48 -14.54
C LEU A 270 7.18 -11.20 -13.19
N ALA A 271 7.41 -10.44 -12.13
CA ALA A 271 7.49 -10.98 -10.77
C ALA A 271 6.16 -11.59 -10.31
N ALA A 272 5.03 -10.97 -10.65
CA ALA A 272 3.71 -11.52 -10.38
C ALA A 272 3.49 -12.85 -11.13
N CYS A 273 3.84 -12.91 -12.43
CA CYS A 273 3.77 -14.13 -13.24
C CYS A 273 4.51 -15.30 -12.59
N ALA A 274 5.77 -15.07 -12.19
CA ALA A 274 6.59 -16.07 -11.53
C ALA A 274 5.99 -16.50 -10.16
N ARG A 275 5.44 -15.55 -9.40
CA ARG A 275 4.88 -15.81 -8.07
C ARG A 275 3.60 -16.65 -8.12
N VAL A 276 2.68 -16.34 -9.03
CA VAL A 276 1.40 -17.05 -9.15
C VAL A 276 1.46 -18.22 -10.14
N ARG A 277 2.59 -18.39 -10.83
CA ARG A 277 2.81 -19.40 -11.89
C ARG A 277 1.77 -19.31 -13.02
N ALA A 278 1.49 -18.08 -13.46
CA ALA A 278 0.56 -17.81 -14.56
C ALA A 278 1.20 -16.85 -15.58
N GLY A 279 0.91 -17.07 -16.86
CA GLY A 279 1.30 -16.13 -17.93
C GLY A 279 2.81 -16.04 -18.23
N GLU A 280 3.67 -16.84 -17.59
CA GLU A 280 5.14 -16.75 -17.69
C GLU A 280 5.65 -16.80 -19.13
N ARG A 281 5.09 -17.70 -19.95
CA ARG A 281 5.47 -17.85 -21.35
C ARG A 281 5.14 -16.60 -22.17
N ASP A 282 3.95 -16.02 -21.96
CA ASP A 282 3.50 -14.86 -22.72
C ASP A 282 4.18 -13.58 -22.24
N ALA A 283 4.42 -13.48 -20.93
CA ALA A 283 5.27 -12.47 -20.32
C ALA A 283 6.67 -12.44 -20.94
N ALA A 284 7.34 -13.60 -21.05
CA ALA A 284 8.66 -13.70 -21.66
C ALA A 284 8.66 -13.33 -23.15
N LYS A 285 7.66 -13.77 -23.92
CA LYS A 285 7.51 -13.39 -25.33
C LYS A 285 7.31 -11.89 -25.49
N ASN A 286 6.44 -11.28 -24.70
CA ASN A 286 6.16 -9.85 -24.75
C ASN A 286 7.39 -9.02 -24.38
N LEU A 287 8.16 -9.45 -23.37
CA LEU A 287 9.43 -8.83 -23.02
C LEU A 287 10.44 -8.92 -24.17
N ALA A 288 10.63 -10.11 -24.73
CA ALA A 288 11.54 -10.30 -25.86
C ALA A 288 11.16 -9.41 -27.05
N ARG A 289 9.88 -9.42 -27.44
CA ARG A 289 9.34 -8.55 -28.50
C ARG A 289 9.59 -7.07 -28.19
N GLY A 290 9.31 -6.63 -26.97
CA GLY A 290 9.50 -5.24 -26.54
C GLY A 290 10.96 -4.77 -26.61
N LEU A 291 11.92 -5.66 -26.34
CA LEU A 291 13.36 -5.36 -26.40
C LEU A 291 13.92 -5.43 -27.83
N THR A 292 13.41 -6.33 -28.68
CA THR A 292 13.95 -6.57 -30.03
C THR A 292 13.22 -5.83 -31.14
N ALA A 293 12.08 -5.18 -30.87
CA ALA A 293 11.35 -4.42 -31.87
C ALA A 293 12.24 -3.34 -32.48
N LYS A 294 12.63 -3.52 -33.76
CA LYS A 294 13.41 -2.55 -34.52
C LYS A 294 12.61 -1.25 -34.61
N MET A 295 13.24 -0.15 -34.19
CA MET A 295 12.63 1.18 -34.23
C MET A 295 12.48 1.66 -35.68
N ALA A 296 11.38 2.36 -35.98
CA ALA A 296 11.44 3.38 -37.02
C ALA A 296 12.41 4.47 -36.53
N ALA A 297 13.35 4.89 -37.38
CA ALA A 297 14.30 5.93 -37.06
C ALA A 297 13.57 7.13 -36.42
N ARG A 298 14.10 7.63 -35.31
CA ARG A 298 13.68 8.92 -34.74
C ARG A 298 13.70 9.90 -35.92
N LYS A 299 12.54 10.37 -36.40
CA LYS A 299 12.51 11.55 -37.26
C LYS A 299 13.14 12.64 -36.42
N GLU A 300 14.38 12.99 -36.75
CA GLU A 300 15.06 14.13 -36.16
C GLU A 300 14.07 15.29 -36.16
N GLY A 301 13.84 15.82 -34.97
CA GLY A 301 12.92 16.95 -34.81
C GLY A 301 13.37 18.06 -35.74
N ARG A 302 12.47 18.52 -36.60
CA ARG A 302 12.61 19.85 -37.16
C ARG A 302 12.70 20.82 -35.99
N SER A 303 13.84 21.46 -35.85
CA SER A 303 14.04 22.59 -34.96
C SER A 303 12.92 23.60 -35.18
N GLN A 304 12.17 23.94 -34.12
CA GLN A 304 11.20 25.04 -34.14
C GLN A 304 11.86 26.43 -34.00
N LEU A 305 13.19 26.51 -34.14
CA LEU A 305 13.98 27.73 -33.94
C LEU A 305 14.66 28.25 -35.22
N ALA A 306 14.26 27.79 -36.41
CA ALA A 306 14.72 28.38 -37.66
C ALA A 306 13.64 29.34 -38.21
N PRO A 307 13.81 30.68 -38.11
CA PRO A 307 12.98 31.61 -38.85
C PRO A 307 13.37 31.59 -40.34
N ALA A 308 12.37 31.75 -41.20
CA ALA A 308 12.55 32.08 -42.62
C ALA A 308 12.95 33.54 -42.77
#